data_AF-A0A660N3I5-F1
#
_entry.id   AF-A0A660N3I5-F1
#
_cell.length_a   1.000
_cell.length_b   1.000
_cell.length_c   1.000
_cell.angle_alpha   90.00
_cell.angle_beta   90.00
_cell.angle_gamma   90.00
#
_symmetry.space_group_name_H-M   'P 1'
#
loop_
_entity.id
_entity.type
_entity.pdbx_description
1 polymer ?
#
loop_
_entity_poly.entity_id
_entity_poly.type
_entity_poly.pdbx_seq_one_letter_code
_entity_poly.pdbx_strand_id
1 'polypeptide(L)'
;WKRSVGMLARSITQNTSDHGEHYITRSKKEYMGMVRSAAGGGVLIALMALFKIVYVGRHITNPFAYGVAAGLNYGLGFALIFVLHFTVATKQPAMTASRFAAAVERSESGHAVNQKLAQLLIDVVRSQVAAVAGNVVVAMTLAMLIALVYRFTQGVPILTEAEVAYQIHSVNPWGATLWYAAIAGVWLFCSGIISGFFDNRCDYLNLRMRLRQHPVLKRLLPEKLRGKVADYLHANYGSLMGNVCFGMLLGMTGFVGHALGLPLDIRHVAFSSANIGYAAVAGHEGLWVFIQSVFFVLLIGVVNLVVSFMLTLWVALRSREAKIDSWLGIFQCAWQQIRAQPMNLFYPKDLPADANE
;
A
#
# COMPACT_ATOMS: atom_id res chain seq x y z
N TRP A 1 30.50 -3.14 -10.06
CA TRP A 1 29.07 -3.24 -10.41
C TRP A 1 28.24 -3.98 -9.35
N LYS A 2 28.47 -5.27 -9.06
CA LYS A 2 27.77 -6.02 -7.98
C LYS A 2 27.82 -5.33 -6.60
N ARG A 3 28.98 -4.77 -6.24
CA ARG A 3 29.21 -4.09 -4.96
C ARG A 3 28.47 -2.74 -4.85
N SER A 4 28.34 -2.00 -5.95
CA SER A 4 27.61 -0.73 -6.01
C SER A 4 26.09 -0.92 -6.00
N VAL A 5 25.59 -1.94 -6.71
CA VAL A 5 24.17 -2.35 -6.65
C VAL A 5 23.82 -2.90 -5.27
N GLY A 6 24.72 -3.66 -4.65
CA GLY A 6 24.55 -4.15 -3.27
C GLY A 6 24.51 -3.04 -2.23
N MET A 7 25.39 -2.03 -2.33
CA MET A 7 25.37 -0.87 -1.42
C MET A 7 24.14 0.02 -1.63
N LEU A 8 23.72 0.23 -2.89
CA LEU A 8 22.47 0.93 -3.19
C LEU A 8 21.27 0.16 -2.65
N ALA A 9 21.18 -1.15 -2.88
CA ALA A 9 20.12 -1.98 -2.33
C ALA A 9 20.12 -1.95 -0.79
N ARG A 10 21.28 -2.02 -0.15
CA ARG A 10 21.40 -1.96 1.32
C ARG A 10 20.95 -0.60 1.87
N SER A 11 21.37 0.51 1.24
CA SER A 11 20.97 1.87 1.62
C SER A 11 19.48 2.13 1.38
N ILE A 12 18.93 1.66 0.26
CA ILE A 12 17.50 1.71 -0.04
C ILE A 12 16.72 0.94 1.03
N THR A 13 17.18 -0.26 1.40
CA THR A 13 16.54 -1.12 2.42
C THR A 13 16.66 -0.55 3.84
N GLN A 14 17.75 0.18 4.15
CA GLN A 14 17.99 0.81 5.45
C GLN A 14 17.21 2.12 5.64
N ASN A 15 17.14 3.03 4.66
CA ASN A 15 16.34 4.25 4.81
C ASN A 15 14.83 3.94 4.83
N THR A 16 14.42 2.87 4.15
CA THR A 16 13.07 2.30 4.27
C THR A 16 12.78 1.82 5.70
N SER A 17 13.77 1.53 6.55
CA SER A 17 13.53 1.10 7.93
C SER A 17 13.30 2.25 8.92
N ASP A 18 13.87 3.43 8.72
CA ASP A 18 13.80 4.54 9.70
C ASP A 18 12.41 5.21 9.74
N HIS A 19 11.73 5.32 8.59
CA HIS A 19 10.37 5.86 8.52
C HIS A 19 9.26 4.83 8.88
N GLY A 20 9.64 3.59 9.19
CA GLY A 20 8.70 2.49 9.43
C GLY A 20 8.27 2.28 10.89
N GLU A 21 8.84 2.99 11.88
CA GLU A 21 8.69 2.62 13.31
C GLU A 21 7.27 2.81 13.80
N HIS A 22 6.55 3.79 13.26
CA HIS A 22 5.17 4.08 13.61
C HIS A 22 4.14 3.09 13.05
N TYR A 23 4.54 2.05 12.31
CA TYR A 23 3.60 1.14 11.65
C TYR A 23 3.34 -0.21 12.34
N ILE A 24 4.04 -0.51 13.44
CA ILE A 24 3.81 -1.75 14.21
C ILE A 24 2.94 -1.41 15.42
N THR A 25 1.72 -1.94 15.47
CA THR A 25 0.79 -1.68 16.57
C THR A 25 1.10 -2.62 17.75
N ARG A 26 1.69 -2.09 18.81
CA ARG A 26 2.03 -2.81 20.05
C ARG A 26 0.98 -2.63 21.14
N SER A 27 0.15 -1.59 21.06
CA SER A 27 -0.94 -1.31 22.01
C SER A 27 -2.31 -1.20 21.35
N LYS A 28 -3.40 -1.40 22.11
CA LYS A 28 -4.79 -1.19 21.61
C LYS A 28 -5.01 0.23 21.07
N LYS A 29 -4.38 1.23 21.69
CA LYS A 29 -4.47 2.63 21.27
C LYS A 29 -3.80 2.85 19.91
N GLU A 30 -2.62 2.27 19.70
CA GLU A 30 -1.94 2.28 18.39
C GLU A 30 -2.74 1.53 17.33
N TYR A 31 -3.34 0.40 17.68
CA TYR A 31 -4.20 -0.35 16.76
C TYR A 31 -5.41 0.47 16.30
N MET A 32 -6.10 1.13 17.23
CA MET A 32 -7.21 2.01 16.89
C MET A 32 -6.74 3.25 16.09
N GLY A 33 -5.55 3.78 16.41
CA GLY A 33 -4.91 4.83 15.63
C GLY A 33 -4.64 4.41 14.18
N MET A 34 -4.14 3.19 13.98
CA MET A 34 -3.93 2.59 12.66
C MET A 34 -5.23 2.47 11.89
N VAL A 35 -6.28 1.92 12.50
CA VAL A 35 -7.60 1.77 11.86
C VAL A 35 -8.18 3.13 11.46
N ARG A 36 -8.06 4.16 12.31
CA ARG A 36 -8.53 5.53 12.00
C ARG A 36 -7.72 6.19 10.88
N SER A 37 -6.40 6.05 10.91
CA SER A 37 -5.52 6.55 9.85
C SER A 37 -5.81 5.83 8.52
N ALA A 38 -6.06 4.52 8.56
CA ALA A 38 -6.47 3.75 7.40
C ALA A 38 -7.89 4.09 6.92
N ALA A 39 -8.81 4.41 7.82
CA ALA A 39 -10.14 4.91 7.47
C ALA A 39 -10.05 6.20 6.65
N GLY A 40 -9.21 7.16 7.07
CA GLY A 40 -8.95 8.39 6.30
C GLY A 40 -8.40 8.11 4.89
N GLY A 41 -7.51 7.12 4.77
CA GLY A 41 -7.04 6.63 3.47
C GLY A 41 -8.17 6.03 2.63
N GLY A 42 -9.06 5.25 3.24
CA GLY A 42 -10.24 4.66 2.58
C GLY A 42 -11.19 5.70 1.99
N VAL A 43 -11.38 6.84 2.69
CA VAL A 43 -12.18 7.96 2.18
C VAL A 43 -11.61 8.49 0.86
N LEU A 44 -10.32 8.83 0.84
CA LEU A 44 -9.69 9.35 -0.37
C LEU A 44 -9.68 8.32 -1.50
N ILE A 45 -9.48 7.03 -1.20
CA ILE A 45 -9.52 5.95 -2.19
C ILE A 45 -10.90 5.84 -2.84
N ALA A 46 -11.99 5.96 -2.07
CA ALA A 46 -13.35 5.94 -2.62
C ALA A 46 -13.60 7.11 -3.59
N LEU A 47 -13.08 8.30 -3.27
CA LEU A 47 -13.18 9.49 -4.12
C LEU A 47 -12.33 9.35 -5.38
N MET A 48 -11.11 8.82 -5.26
CA MET A 48 -10.23 8.56 -6.40
C MET A 48 -10.83 7.51 -7.35
N ALA A 49 -11.47 6.47 -6.80
CA ALA A 49 -12.17 5.46 -7.58
C ALA A 49 -13.34 6.07 -8.36
N LEU A 50 -14.16 6.90 -7.71
CA LEU A 50 -15.24 7.63 -8.36
C LEU A 50 -14.72 8.51 -9.49
N PHE A 51 -13.68 9.31 -9.21
CA PHE A 51 -13.08 10.21 -10.19
C PHE A 51 -12.60 9.44 -11.42
N LYS A 52 -11.93 8.30 -11.20
CA LYS A 52 -11.49 7.44 -12.30
C LYS A 52 -12.66 6.87 -13.11
N ILE A 53 -13.68 6.31 -12.45
CA ILE A 53 -14.78 5.65 -13.18
C ILE A 53 -15.60 6.68 -13.97
N VAL A 54 -16.05 7.74 -13.29
CA VAL A 54 -17.01 8.69 -13.87
C VAL A 54 -16.34 9.69 -14.80
N TYR A 55 -15.20 10.28 -14.40
CA TYR A 55 -14.61 11.36 -15.17
C TYR A 55 -13.55 10.85 -16.15
N VAL A 56 -12.59 10.05 -15.67
CA VAL A 56 -11.52 9.56 -16.54
C VAL A 56 -12.06 8.49 -17.52
N GLY A 57 -12.85 7.54 -17.03
CA GLY A 57 -13.42 6.43 -17.81
C GLY A 57 -14.40 6.81 -18.89
N ARG A 58 -15.24 7.83 -18.65
CA ARG A 58 -16.28 8.22 -19.61
C ARG A 58 -15.85 9.30 -20.60
N HIS A 59 -14.86 10.13 -20.24
CA HIS A 59 -14.46 11.28 -21.08
C HIS A 59 -13.14 11.07 -21.85
N ILE A 60 -12.27 10.16 -21.42
CA ILE A 60 -10.97 9.96 -22.06
C ILE A 60 -10.94 8.61 -22.77
N THR A 61 -11.01 8.65 -24.10
CA THR A 61 -10.99 7.46 -24.96
C THR A 61 -9.58 7.07 -25.40
N ASN A 62 -8.65 8.03 -25.48
CA ASN A 62 -7.26 7.76 -25.86
C ASN A 62 -6.56 6.95 -24.75
N PRO A 63 -6.03 5.73 -25.03
CA PRO A 63 -5.45 4.87 -23.99
C PRO A 63 -4.26 5.47 -23.25
N PHE A 64 -3.42 6.26 -23.93
CA PHE A 64 -2.28 6.94 -23.29
C PHE A 64 -2.76 8.05 -22.35
N ALA A 65 -3.63 8.93 -22.84
CA ALA A 65 -4.19 10.00 -22.00
C ALA A 65 -4.98 9.44 -20.81
N TYR A 66 -5.70 8.33 -21.00
CA TYR A 66 -6.39 7.62 -19.93
C TYR A 66 -5.42 7.12 -18.88
N GLY A 67 -4.35 6.43 -19.30
CA GLY A 67 -3.32 5.92 -18.40
C GLY A 67 -2.63 7.02 -17.61
N VAL A 68 -2.31 8.15 -18.26
CA VAL A 68 -1.69 9.31 -17.60
C VAL A 68 -2.64 9.96 -16.61
N ALA A 69 -3.91 10.20 -16.99
CA ALA A 69 -4.90 10.81 -16.11
C ALA A 69 -5.22 9.91 -14.90
N ALA A 70 -5.39 8.60 -15.12
CA ALA A 70 -5.56 7.64 -14.05
C ALA A 70 -4.32 7.57 -13.14
N GLY A 71 -3.12 7.59 -13.74
CA GLY A 71 -1.85 7.57 -13.02
C GLY A 71 -1.63 8.82 -12.17
N LEU A 72 -1.99 10.00 -12.68
CA LEU A 72 -1.95 11.26 -11.94
C LEU A 72 -2.98 11.28 -10.81
N ASN A 73 -4.22 10.87 -11.07
CA ASN A 73 -5.25 10.73 -10.04
C ASN A 73 -4.75 9.85 -8.88
N TYR A 74 -4.18 8.69 -9.21
CA TYR A 74 -3.63 7.77 -8.24
C TYR A 74 -2.39 8.33 -7.52
N GLY A 75 -1.44 8.89 -8.26
CA GLY A 75 -0.18 9.39 -7.70
C GLY A 75 -0.39 10.58 -6.77
N LEU A 76 -1.20 11.54 -7.20
CA LEU A 76 -1.58 12.69 -6.37
C LEU A 76 -2.42 12.28 -5.18
N GLY A 77 -3.37 11.35 -5.35
CA GLY A 77 -4.18 10.85 -4.25
C GLY A 77 -3.36 10.10 -3.20
N PHE A 78 -2.41 9.25 -3.59
CA PHE A 78 -1.51 8.60 -2.63
C PHE A 78 -0.55 9.58 -1.96
N ALA A 79 -0.06 10.59 -2.68
CA ALA A 79 0.72 11.66 -2.09
C ALA A 79 -0.10 12.43 -1.04
N LEU A 80 -1.37 12.73 -1.34
CA LEU A 80 -2.27 13.41 -0.39
C LEU A 80 -2.56 12.56 0.85
N ILE A 81 -2.85 11.26 0.67
CA ILE A 81 -3.02 10.31 1.78
C ILE A 81 -1.79 10.35 2.69
N PHE A 82 -0.59 10.32 2.11
CA PHE A 82 0.66 10.40 2.85
C PHE A 82 0.84 11.74 3.59
N VAL A 83 0.59 12.87 2.92
CA VAL A 83 0.71 14.22 3.50
C VAL A 83 -0.26 14.42 4.68
N LEU A 84 -1.44 13.80 4.62
CA LEU A 84 -2.44 13.83 5.69
C LEU A 84 -2.18 12.80 6.81
N HIS A 85 -1.04 12.08 6.75
CA HIS A 85 -0.69 11.02 7.71
C HIS A 85 -1.72 9.87 7.77
N PHE A 86 -2.41 9.63 6.66
CA PHE A 86 -3.28 8.48 6.49
C PHE A 86 -2.52 7.25 5.99
N THR A 87 -3.05 6.08 6.29
CA THR A 87 -2.39 4.79 6.01
C THR A 87 -3.00 4.12 4.80
N VAL A 88 -2.14 3.61 3.90
CA VAL A 88 -2.51 2.63 2.87
C VAL A 88 -1.90 1.28 3.25
N ALA A 89 -2.75 0.29 3.48
CA ALA A 89 -2.34 -0.99 4.05
C ALA A 89 -1.19 -1.66 3.28
N THR A 90 -1.29 -1.69 1.96
CA THR A 90 -0.43 -2.50 1.10
C THR A 90 1.03 -2.03 0.97
N LYS A 91 1.38 -0.85 1.50
CA LYS A 91 2.76 -0.34 1.50
C LYS A 91 3.60 -0.83 2.68
N GLN A 92 2.96 -1.10 3.81
CA GLN A 92 3.62 -1.52 5.03
C GLN A 92 4.37 -2.87 4.93
N PRO A 93 3.89 -3.90 4.22
CA PRO A 93 4.60 -5.18 4.13
C PRO A 93 6.03 -5.05 3.58
N ALA A 94 6.24 -4.18 2.60
CA ALA A 94 7.58 -3.93 2.05
C ALA A 94 8.54 -3.34 3.10
N MET A 95 8.05 -2.37 3.89
CA MET A 95 8.83 -1.77 4.97
C MET A 95 9.21 -2.82 6.03
N THR A 96 8.24 -3.65 6.43
CA THR A 96 8.47 -4.63 7.49
C THR A 96 9.31 -5.82 7.04
N ALA A 97 9.27 -6.19 5.76
CA ALA A 97 10.17 -7.19 5.17
C ALA A 97 11.66 -6.79 5.32
N SER A 98 11.96 -5.51 5.14
CA SER A 98 13.32 -4.96 5.30
C SER A 98 13.83 -5.12 6.74
N ARG A 99 12.94 -4.91 7.73
CA ARG A 99 13.23 -5.13 9.15
C ARG A 99 13.37 -6.60 9.50
N PHE A 100 12.51 -7.43 8.94
CA PHE A 100 12.59 -8.87 9.10
C PHE A 100 13.97 -9.37 8.63
N ALA A 101 14.44 -8.93 7.46
CA ALA A 101 15.77 -9.26 6.97
C ALA A 101 16.90 -8.75 7.89
N ALA A 102 16.77 -7.55 8.46
CA ALA A 102 17.74 -7.02 9.42
C ALA A 102 17.76 -7.82 10.74
N ALA A 103 16.60 -8.30 11.20
CA ALA A 103 16.50 -9.17 12.37
C ALA A 103 17.14 -10.54 12.11
N VAL A 104 17.01 -11.07 10.89
CA VAL A 104 17.70 -12.30 10.47
C VAL A 104 19.22 -12.10 10.46
N GLU A 105 19.74 -11.00 9.90
CA GLU A 105 21.19 -10.69 9.86
C GLU A 105 21.82 -10.61 11.27
N ARG A 106 21.08 -10.11 12.26
CA ARG A 106 21.57 -9.92 13.63
C ARG A 106 21.44 -11.14 14.54
N SER A 107 20.77 -12.20 14.11
CA SER A 107 20.41 -13.32 14.97
C SER A 107 21.12 -14.60 14.53
N GLU A 108 21.73 -15.34 15.46
CA GLU A 108 22.35 -16.65 15.18
C GLU A 108 21.29 -17.75 14.99
N SER A 109 21.54 -18.75 14.16
CA SER A 109 20.58 -19.82 13.84
C SER A 109 20.08 -20.58 15.09
N GLY A 110 18.77 -20.75 15.26
CA GLY A 110 18.22 -21.54 16.39
C GLY A 110 16.72 -21.36 16.64
N HIS A 111 16.17 -22.14 17.59
CA HIS A 111 14.73 -22.12 17.91
C HIS A 111 14.25 -20.78 18.50
N ALA A 112 15.05 -20.15 19.38
CA ALA A 112 14.74 -18.83 19.96
C ALA A 112 14.62 -17.73 18.89
N VAL A 113 15.42 -17.82 17.83
CA VAL A 113 15.37 -16.89 16.69
C VAL A 113 14.14 -17.13 15.84
N ASN A 114 13.78 -18.40 15.58
CA ASN A 114 12.52 -18.72 14.91
C ASN A 114 11.30 -18.18 15.68
N GLN A 115 11.33 -18.20 17.02
CA GLN A 115 10.26 -17.60 17.83
C GLN A 115 10.20 -16.08 17.69
N LYS A 116 11.36 -15.38 17.71
CA LYS A 116 11.42 -13.92 17.54
C LYS A 116 10.96 -13.49 16.14
N LEU A 117 11.38 -14.21 15.11
CA LEU A 117 10.95 -13.99 13.72
C LEU A 117 9.45 -14.30 13.55
N ALA A 118 8.94 -15.37 14.17
CA ALA A 118 7.52 -15.68 14.18
C ALA A 118 6.69 -14.55 14.83
N GLN A 119 7.15 -14.00 15.96
CA GLN A 119 6.48 -12.87 16.61
C GLN A 119 6.46 -11.63 15.70
N LEU A 120 7.59 -11.30 15.06
CA LEU A 120 7.64 -10.21 14.07
C LEU A 120 6.65 -10.44 12.92
N LEU A 121 6.55 -11.67 12.40
CA LEU A 121 5.61 -12.02 11.34
C LEU A 121 4.15 -11.83 11.79
N ILE A 122 3.81 -12.24 13.00
CA ILE A 122 2.47 -12.05 13.58
C ILE A 122 2.16 -10.56 13.72
N ASP A 123 3.11 -9.75 14.20
CA ASP A 123 2.93 -8.31 14.34
C ASP A 123 2.75 -7.60 12.98
N VAL A 124 3.45 -8.08 11.93
CA VAL A 124 3.21 -7.64 10.54
C VAL A 124 1.78 -7.94 10.15
N VAL A 125 1.36 -9.20 10.25
CA VAL A 125 0.03 -9.65 9.82
C VAL A 125 -1.06 -8.89 10.56
N ARG A 126 -0.93 -8.70 11.89
CA ARG A 126 -1.89 -7.92 12.69
C ARG A 126 -2.03 -6.49 12.18
N SER A 127 -0.90 -5.80 11.96
CA SER A 127 -0.88 -4.42 11.47
C SER A 127 -1.48 -4.32 10.07
N GLN A 128 -1.23 -5.32 9.21
CA GLN A 128 -1.83 -5.44 7.89
C GLN A 128 -3.33 -5.63 7.93
N VAL A 129 -3.82 -6.53 8.78
CA VAL A 129 -5.26 -6.75 8.95
C VAL A 129 -5.95 -5.47 9.42
N ALA A 130 -5.37 -4.75 10.39
CA ALA A 130 -5.91 -3.48 10.88
C ALA A 130 -6.02 -2.43 9.75
N ALA A 131 -4.94 -2.27 8.99
CA ALA A 131 -4.89 -1.28 7.92
C ALA A 131 -5.81 -1.66 6.74
N VAL A 132 -5.82 -2.93 6.32
CA VAL A 132 -6.72 -3.43 5.26
C VAL A 132 -8.16 -3.26 5.69
N ALA A 133 -8.52 -3.63 6.92
CA ALA A 133 -9.89 -3.47 7.42
C ALA A 133 -10.33 -1.99 7.38
N GLY A 134 -9.50 -1.07 7.88
CA GLY A 134 -9.80 0.37 7.84
C GLY A 134 -9.97 0.91 6.42
N ASN A 135 -9.07 0.56 5.50
CA ASN A 135 -9.20 0.98 4.09
C ASN A 135 -10.45 0.37 3.43
N VAL A 136 -10.63 -0.95 3.52
CA VAL A 136 -11.69 -1.70 2.82
C VAL A 136 -13.08 -1.29 3.30
N VAL A 137 -13.30 -1.30 4.62
CA VAL A 137 -14.62 -1.01 5.20
C VAL A 137 -15.05 0.42 4.86
N VAL A 138 -14.14 1.40 5.03
CA VAL A 138 -14.49 2.81 4.80
C VAL A 138 -14.59 3.13 3.32
N ALA A 139 -13.68 2.62 2.48
CA ALA A 139 -13.76 2.85 1.04
C ALA A 139 -15.06 2.29 0.45
N MET A 140 -15.47 1.09 0.91
CA MET A 140 -16.68 0.43 0.45
C MET A 140 -17.94 1.12 0.95
N THR A 141 -18.05 1.39 2.26
CA THR A 141 -19.24 2.03 2.84
C THR A 141 -19.42 3.47 2.34
N LEU A 142 -18.34 4.23 2.16
CA LEU A 142 -18.42 5.56 1.58
C LEU A 142 -18.81 5.50 0.10
N ALA A 143 -18.27 4.57 -0.68
CA ALA A 143 -18.67 4.39 -2.08
C ALA A 143 -20.17 4.05 -2.20
N MET A 144 -20.67 3.16 -1.33
CA MET A 144 -22.11 2.87 -1.24
C MET A 144 -22.93 4.11 -0.87
N LEU A 145 -22.49 4.88 0.13
CA LEU A 145 -23.18 6.10 0.54
C LEU A 145 -23.24 7.13 -0.59
N ILE A 146 -22.12 7.35 -1.30
CA ILE A 146 -22.06 8.25 -2.45
C ILE A 146 -23.00 7.76 -3.57
N ALA A 147 -22.96 6.47 -3.90
CA ALA A 147 -23.84 5.88 -4.91
C ALA A 147 -25.32 6.03 -4.54
N LEU A 148 -25.65 5.86 -3.26
CA LEU A 148 -27.00 5.98 -2.73
C LEU A 148 -27.50 7.43 -2.83
N VAL A 149 -26.70 8.39 -2.34
CA VAL A 149 -27.01 9.83 -2.45
C VAL A 149 -27.16 10.26 -3.91
N TYR A 150 -26.28 9.77 -4.80
CA TYR A 150 -26.39 10.05 -6.23
C TYR A 150 -27.70 9.50 -6.82
N ARG A 151 -28.05 8.25 -6.52
CA ARG A 151 -29.31 7.63 -6.97
C ARG A 151 -30.52 8.40 -6.48
N PHE A 152 -30.54 8.83 -5.21
CA PHE A 152 -31.63 9.62 -4.67
C PHE A 152 -31.75 11.00 -5.29
N THR A 153 -30.63 11.66 -5.61
CA THR A 153 -30.64 13.03 -6.15
C THR A 153 -30.85 13.10 -7.67
N GLN A 154 -30.31 12.14 -8.42
CA GLN A 154 -30.36 12.13 -9.89
C GLN A 154 -31.45 11.18 -10.44
N GLY A 155 -32.05 10.34 -9.60
CA GLY A 155 -33.05 9.36 -10.01
C GLY A 155 -32.51 8.18 -10.83
N VAL A 156 -31.20 8.15 -11.10
CA VAL A 156 -30.54 7.09 -11.88
C VAL A 156 -29.31 6.53 -11.15
N PRO A 157 -28.94 5.25 -11.37
CA PRO A 157 -27.73 4.67 -10.81
C PRO A 157 -26.47 5.42 -11.25
N ILE A 158 -25.47 5.50 -10.35
CA ILE A 158 -24.19 6.16 -10.66
C ILE A 158 -23.35 5.37 -11.68
N LEU A 159 -23.51 4.04 -11.71
CA LEU A 159 -22.89 3.13 -12.68
C LEU A 159 -23.96 2.55 -13.60
N THR A 160 -23.60 2.35 -14.87
CA THR A 160 -24.41 1.59 -15.82
C THR A 160 -24.37 0.09 -15.51
N GLU A 161 -25.32 -0.68 -16.02
CA GLU A 161 -25.33 -2.15 -15.86
C GLU A 161 -24.04 -2.80 -16.37
N ALA A 162 -23.50 -2.32 -17.49
CA ALA A 162 -22.24 -2.79 -18.04
C ALA A 162 -21.04 -2.48 -17.11
N GLU A 163 -21.02 -1.28 -16.49
CA GLU A 163 -19.99 -0.93 -15.52
C GLU A 163 -20.09 -1.78 -14.26
N VAL A 164 -21.30 -2.07 -13.77
CA VAL A 164 -21.55 -2.98 -12.63
C VAL A 164 -21.04 -4.38 -12.93
N ALA A 165 -21.45 -4.96 -14.06
CA ALA A 165 -21.03 -6.29 -14.49
C ALA A 165 -19.51 -6.35 -14.64
N TYR A 166 -18.89 -5.30 -15.20
CA TYR A 166 -17.44 -5.19 -15.26
C TYR A 166 -16.84 -5.25 -13.86
N GLN A 167 -17.27 -4.42 -12.88
CA GLN A 167 -16.66 -4.39 -11.54
C GLN A 167 -16.72 -5.75 -10.83
N ILE A 168 -17.83 -6.47 -10.95
CA ILE A 168 -18.02 -7.80 -10.34
C ILE A 168 -17.15 -8.85 -11.03
N HIS A 169 -17.13 -8.87 -12.36
CA HIS A 169 -16.22 -9.74 -13.10
C HIS A 169 -14.76 -9.44 -12.77
N SER A 170 -14.44 -8.18 -12.51
CA SER A 170 -13.10 -7.67 -12.23
C SER A 170 -12.47 -8.21 -10.94
N VAL A 171 -13.29 -8.70 -10.00
CA VAL A 171 -12.82 -9.32 -8.76
C VAL A 171 -12.86 -10.84 -8.81
N ASN A 172 -13.42 -11.43 -9.86
CA ASN A 172 -13.55 -12.88 -10.00
C ASN A 172 -12.15 -13.56 -10.04
N PRO A 173 -11.81 -14.45 -9.08
CA PRO A 173 -10.48 -15.05 -8.98
C PRO A 173 -10.21 -16.17 -10.00
N TRP A 174 -11.22 -16.68 -10.70
CA TRP A 174 -11.06 -17.74 -11.70
C TRP A 174 -10.52 -17.22 -13.03
N GLY A 175 -10.55 -15.90 -13.25
CA GLY A 175 -9.87 -15.24 -14.36
C GLY A 175 -8.43 -14.83 -14.03
N ALA A 176 -7.89 -13.87 -14.79
CA ALA A 176 -6.55 -13.32 -14.58
C ALA A 176 -6.43 -12.37 -13.36
N THR A 177 -7.50 -12.21 -12.57
CA THR A 177 -7.59 -11.26 -11.44
C THR A 177 -6.46 -11.43 -10.42
N LEU A 178 -6.12 -12.66 -10.04
CA LEU A 178 -5.03 -12.90 -9.08
C LEU A 178 -3.66 -12.60 -9.69
N TRP A 179 -3.48 -12.80 -11.00
CA TRP A 179 -2.28 -12.37 -11.72
C TRP A 179 -2.17 -10.84 -11.75
N TYR A 180 -3.25 -10.14 -12.03
CA TYR A 180 -3.31 -8.68 -11.97
C TYR A 180 -3.09 -8.14 -10.54
N ALA A 181 -3.51 -8.89 -9.52
CA ALA A 181 -3.21 -8.60 -8.12
C ALA A 181 -1.72 -8.77 -7.80
N ALA A 182 -1.08 -9.80 -8.37
CA ALA A 182 0.37 -10.00 -8.23
C ALA A 182 1.15 -8.85 -8.90
N ILE A 183 0.73 -8.37 -10.08
CA ILE A 183 1.33 -7.19 -10.73
C ILE A 183 1.25 -5.96 -9.81
N ALA A 184 0.11 -5.73 -9.15
CA ALA A 184 0.01 -4.67 -8.15
C ALA A 184 1.03 -4.84 -7.01
N GLY A 185 1.21 -6.07 -6.52
CA GLY A 185 2.22 -6.43 -5.53
C GLY A 185 3.66 -6.14 -5.99
N VAL A 186 3.97 -6.41 -7.26
CA VAL A 186 5.26 -6.05 -7.86
C VAL A 186 5.45 -4.54 -7.87
N TRP A 187 4.43 -3.76 -8.26
CA TRP A 187 4.53 -2.29 -8.26
C TRP A 187 4.64 -1.68 -6.87
N LEU A 188 4.02 -2.29 -5.86
CA LEU A 188 4.22 -1.91 -4.46
C LEU A 188 5.67 -2.09 -4.03
N PHE A 189 6.27 -3.25 -4.36
CA PHE A 189 7.68 -3.50 -4.14
C PHE A 189 8.58 -2.49 -4.90
N CYS A 190 8.32 -2.24 -6.18
CA CYS A 190 9.05 -1.25 -6.97
C CYS A 190 8.93 0.16 -6.37
N SER A 191 7.75 0.54 -5.86
CA SER A 191 7.55 1.80 -5.15
C SER A 191 8.43 1.93 -3.91
N GLY A 192 8.65 0.83 -3.17
CA GLY A 192 9.56 0.82 -2.02
C GLY A 192 11.01 1.09 -2.43
N ILE A 193 11.47 0.46 -3.52
CA ILE A 193 12.81 0.73 -4.08
C ILE A 193 12.94 2.18 -4.54
N ILE A 194 11.94 2.69 -5.25
CA ILE A 194 11.90 4.08 -5.71
C ILE A 194 11.97 5.05 -4.53
N SER A 195 11.23 4.78 -3.45
CA SER A 195 11.28 5.57 -2.22
C SER A 195 12.70 5.64 -1.68
N GLY A 196 13.31 4.48 -1.38
CA GLY A 196 14.66 4.47 -0.83
C GLY A 196 15.72 5.07 -1.77
N PHE A 197 15.54 4.97 -3.10
CA PHE A 197 16.43 5.63 -4.06
C PHE A 197 16.35 7.15 -3.94
N PHE A 198 15.14 7.70 -3.86
CA PHE A 198 14.94 9.14 -3.73
C PHE A 198 15.32 9.67 -2.36
N ASP A 199 15.10 8.89 -1.28
CA ASP A 199 15.59 9.24 0.06
C ASP A 199 17.13 9.35 0.04
N ASN A 200 17.83 8.35 -0.48
CA ASN A 200 19.29 8.37 -0.54
C ASN A 200 19.83 9.50 -1.46
N ARG A 201 19.14 9.78 -2.57
CA ARG A 201 19.48 10.90 -3.46
C ARG A 201 19.24 12.25 -2.79
N CYS A 202 18.23 12.36 -1.93
CA CYS A 202 17.90 13.57 -1.19
C CYS A 202 19.08 13.99 -0.29
N ASP A 203 19.64 13.01 0.43
CA ASP A 203 20.81 13.18 1.29
C ASP A 203 22.04 13.51 0.48
N TYR A 204 22.33 12.74 -0.57
CA TYR A 204 23.48 12.95 -1.44
C TYR A 204 23.52 14.36 -2.06
N LEU A 205 22.36 14.88 -2.47
CA LEU A 205 22.27 16.20 -3.11
C LEU A 205 22.19 17.36 -2.11
N ASN A 206 22.15 17.10 -0.79
CA ASN A 206 21.84 18.09 0.23
C ASN A 206 20.57 18.87 -0.12
N LEU A 207 19.49 18.16 -0.46
CA LEU A 207 18.26 18.75 -1.01
C LEU A 207 17.72 19.87 -0.13
N ARG A 208 17.81 19.72 1.20
CA ARG A 208 17.45 20.74 2.19
C ARG A 208 18.11 22.09 1.88
N MET A 209 19.43 22.11 1.71
CA MET A 209 20.18 23.34 1.45
C MET A 209 19.85 23.93 0.07
N ARG A 210 19.69 23.06 -0.94
CA ARG A 210 19.33 23.50 -2.30
C ARG A 210 17.94 24.14 -2.35
N LEU A 211 16.94 23.54 -1.71
CA LEU A 211 15.58 24.09 -1.67
C LEU A 211 15.53 25.42 -0.91
N ARG A 212 16.31 25.56 0.17
CA ARG A 212 16.44 26.83 0.91
C ARG A 212 17.06 27.95 0.08
N GLN A 213 17.91 27.62 -0.91
CA GLN A 213 18.55 28.62 -1.77
C GLN A 213 17.96 28.70 -3.18
N HIS A 214 16.92 27.90 -3.49
CA HIS A 214 16.39 27.78 -4.84
C HIS A 214 15.77 29.11 -5.34
N PRO A 215 16.19 29.65 -6.50
CA PRO A 215 15.81 30.99 -6.96
C PRO A 215 14.30 31.21 -7.03
N VAL A 216 13.55 30.20 -7.50
CA VAL A 216 12.09 30.28 -7.61
C VAL A 216 11.42 30.24 -6.23
N LEU A 217 11.90 29.40 -5.30
CA LEU A 217 11.32 29.34 -3.95
C LEU A 217 11.63 30.62 -3.16
N LYS A 218 12.79 31.24 -3.40
CA LYS A 218 13.10 32.55 -2.80
C LYS A 218 12.13 33.64 -3.24
N ARG A 219 11.66 33.59 -4.50
CA ARG A 219 10.69 34.55 -5.04
C ARG A 219 9.26 34.28 -4.56
N LEU A 220 8.90 33.00 -4.36
CA LEU A 220 7.53 32.61 -4.01
C LEU A 220 7.25 32.55 -2.50
N LEU A 221 8.25 32.23 -1.66
CA LEU A 221 8.04 31.89 -0.25
C LEU A 221 8.92 32.73 0.70
N PRO A 222 8.34 33.24 1.80
CA PRO A 222 9.11 33.81 2.91
C PRO A 222 10.12 32.80 3.49
N GLU A 223 11.23 33.29 4.02
CA GLU A 223 12.35 32.46 4.51
C GLU A 223 11.92 31.38 5.50
N LYS A 224 11.06 31.72 6.48
CA LYS A 224 10.55 30.77 7.47
C LYS A 224 9.77 29.62 6.83
N LEU A 225 8.89 29.92 5.87
CA LEU A 225 8.10 28.91 5.17
C LEU A 225 8.97 28.08 4.23
N ARG A 226 9.91 28.72 3.53
CA ARG A 226 10.90 28.03 2.68
C ARG A 226 11.75 27.05 3.49
N GLY A 227 12.17 27.43 4.70
CA GLY A 227 12.86 26.53 5.64
C GLY A 227 12.03 25.31 5.99
N LYS A 228 10.78 25.51 6.41
CA LYS A 228 9.85 24.41 6.72
C LYS A 228 9.59 23.49 5.53
N VAL A 229 9.36 24.05 4.34
CA VAL A 229 9.14 23.27 3.11
C VAL A 229 10.39 22.46 2.75
N ALA A 230 11.57 23.07 2.86
CA ALA A 230 12.83 22.38 2.58
C ALA A 230 13.10 21.23 3.57
N ASP A 231 12.79 21.45 4.85
CA ASP A 231 12.98 20.43 5.89
C ASP A 231 11.97 19.29 5.73
N TYR A 232 10.70 19.62 5.45
CA TYR A 232 9.65 18.64 5.18
C TYR A 232 9.95 17.81 3.93
N LEU A 233 10.27 18.47 2.80
CA LEU A 233 10.60 17.78 1.56
C LEU A 233 11.83 16.91 1.76
N HIS A 234 12.88 17.39 2.44
CA HIS A 234 14.07 16.59 2.66
C HIS A 234 13.78 15.32 3.48
N ALA A 235 12.96 15.43 4.53
CA ALA A 235 12.59 14.31 5.39
C ALA A 235 11.56 13.33 4.77
N ASN A 236 10.86 13.72 3.70
CA ASN A 236 9.77 12.93 3.14
C ASN A 236 9.86 12.71 1.62
N TYR A 237 10.98 13.08 0.99
CA TYR A 237 11.09 13.14 -0.48
C TYR A 237 10.86 11.77 -1.12
N GLY A 238 11.52 10.73 -0.62
CA GLY A 238 11.36 9.39 -1.16
C GLY A 238 9.98 8.84 -0.91
N SER A 239 9.40 9.04 0.28
CA SER A 239 8.02 8.64 0.55
C SER A 239 7.02 9.32 -0.38
N LEU A 240 7.17 10.62 -0.64
CA LEU A 240 6.32 11.36 -1.57
C LEU A 240 6.48 10.83 -3.00
N MET A 241 7.72 10.70 -3.48
CA MET A 241 7.99 10.20 -4.82
C MET A 241 7.56 8.75 -5.00
N GLY A 242 7.76 7.90 -4.00
CA GLY A 242 7.28 6.52 -3.99
C GLY A 242 5.76 6.46 -4.10
N ASN A 243 5.02 7.32 -3.40
CA ASN A 243 3.56 7.42 -3.55
C ASN A 243 3.12 7.87 -4.94
N VAL A 244 3.75 8.93 -5.48
CA VAL A 244 3.43 9.44 -6.81
C VAL A 244 3.75 8.40 -7.89
N CYS A 245 4.95 7.82 -7.86
CA CYS A 245 5.36 6.80 -8.82
C CYS A 245 4.51 5.53 -8.71
N PHE A 246 4.13 5.13 -7.49
CA PHE A 246 3.22 4.00 -7.31
C PHE A 246 1.90 4.22 -8.03
N GLY A 247 1.26 5.37 -7.82
CA GLY A 247 0.02 5.70 -8.51
C GLY A 247 0.18 5.77 -10.03
N MET A 248 1.28 6.34 -10.51
CA MET A 248 1.58 6.38 -11.95
C MET A 248 1.75 4.98 -12.55
N LEU A 249 2.46 4.09 -11.87
CA LEU A 249 2.62 2.69 -12.29
C LEU A 249 1.27 1.97 -12.33
N LEU A 250 0.41 2.19 -11.34
CA LEU A 250 -0.94 1.63 -11.32
C LEU A 250 -1.79 2.12 -12.50
N GLY A 251 -1.76 3.42 -12.81
CA GLY A 251 -2.56 4.00 -13.89
C GLY A 251 -2.06 3.65 -15.29
N MET A 252 -0.74 3.63 -15.48
CA MET A 252 -0.12 3.39 -16.79
C MET A 252 -0.07 1.94 -17.21
N THR A 253 -0.24 0.98 -16.30
CA THR A 253 -0.09 -0.45 -16.63
C THR A 253 -1.09 -0.91 -17.70
N GLY A 254 -2.33 -0.43 -17.67
CA GLY A 254 -3.31 -0.74 -18.72
C GLY A 254 -2.88 -0.23 -20.10
N PHE A 255 -2.29 0.97 -20.16
CA PHE A 255 -1.71 1.51 -21.40
C PHE A 255 -0.52 0.69 -21.88
N VAL A 256 0.39 0.30 -20.97
CA VAL A 256 1.56 -0.52 -21.32
C VAL A 256 1.11 -1.89 -21.85
N GLY A 257 0.09 -2.50 -21.25
CA GLY A 257 -0.54 -3.72 -21.78
C GLY A 257 -1.05 -3.53 -23.19
N HIS A 258 -1.87 -2.50 -23.40
CA HIS A 258 -2.41 -2.17 -24.73
C HIS A 258 -1.29 -1.94 -25.76
N ALA A 259 -0.24 -1.19 -25.41
CA ALA A 259 0.89 -0.91 -26.30
C ALA A 259 1.70 -2.17 -26.66
N LEU A 260 1.77 -3.15 -25.76
CA LEU A 260 2.46 -4.41 -25.98
C LEU A 260 1.57 -5.52 -26.55
N GLY A 261 0.28 -5.26 -26.76
CA GLY A 261 -0.70 -6.28 -27.15
C GLY A 261 -0.95 -7.34 -26.07
N LEU A 262 -0.62 -7.05 -24.81
CA LEU A 262 -0.79 -7.94 -23.67
C LEU A 262 -2.01 -7.51 -22.85
N PRO A 263 -2.84 -8.45 -22.36
CA PRO A 263 -3.99 -8.13 -21.51
C PRO A 263 -3.50 -7.81 -20.09
N LEU A 264 -2.75 -6.73 -19.90
CA LEU A 264 -2.28 -6.28 -18.58
C LEU A 264 -3.30 -5.37 -17.93
N ASP A 265 -3.62 -5.67 -16.68
CA ASP A 265 -4.46 -4.85 -15.83
C ASP A 265 -3.98 -4.99 -14.37
N ILE A 266 -4.54 -4.18 -13.47
CA ILE A 266 -4.17 -4.21 -12.06
C ILE A 266 -5.39 -4.31 -11.15
N ARG A 267 -5.26 -5.18 -10.15
CA ARG A 267 -6.23 -5.36 -9.09
C ARG A 267 -5.60 -5.03 -7.76
N HIS A 268 -6.08 -3.97 -7.12
CA HIS A 268 -5.58 -3.53 -5.84
C HIS A 268 -6.73 -3.49 -4.84
N VAL A 269 -6.55 -4.16 -3.69
CA VAL A 269 -7.60 -4.39 -2.69
C VAL A 269 -8.45 -3.16 -2.40
N ALA A 270 -7.83 -2.03 -2.06
CA ALA A 270 -8.57 -0.84 -1.66
C ALA A 270 -9.42 -0.21 -2.78
N PHE A 271 -8.93 -0.20 -4.03
CA PHE A 271 -9.72 0.28 -5.18
C PHE A 271 -10.82 -0.73 -5.53
N SER A 272 -10.51 -2.02 -5.52
CA SER A 272 -11.52 -3.06 -5.73
C SER A 272 -12.63 -3.00 -4.68
N SER A 273 -12.33 -2.66 -3.42
CA SER A 273 -13.34 -2.44 -2.38
C SER A 273 -14.28 -1.28 -2.70
N ALA A 274 -13.73 -0.12 -3.11
CA ALA A 274 -14.54 1.03 -3.49
C ALA A 274 -15.41 0.72 -4.72
N ASN A 275 -14.85 0.06 -5.73
CA ASN A 275 -15.55 -0.30 -6.95
C ASN A 275 -16.73 -1.26 -6.68
N ILE A 276 -16.53 -2.28 -5.83
CA ILE A 276 -17.61 -3.17 -5.39
C ILE A 276 -18.64 -2.41 -4.56
N GLY A 277 -18.23 -1.42 -3.75
CA GLY A 277 -19.15 -0.52 -3.04
C GLY A 277 -20.08 0.24 -3.99
N TYR A 278 -19.55 0.82 -5.06
CA TYR A 278 -20.36 1.48 -6.09
C TYR A 278 -21.27 0.48 -6.83
N ALA A 279 -20.72 -0.68 -7.20
CA ALA A 279 -21.47 -1.71 -7.93
C ALA A 279 -22.62 -2.31 -7.11
N ALA A 280 -22.44 -2.46 -5.80
CA ALA A 280 -23.45 -3.03 -4.90
C ALA A 280 -24.73 -2.19 -4.82
N VAL A 281 -24.62 -0.86 -4.93
CA VAL A 281 -25.78 0.06 -4.88
C VAL A 281 -26.36 0.35 -6.26
N ALA A 282 -25.52 0.35 -7.29
CA ALA A 282 -25.95 0.58 -8.66
C ALA A 282 -26.58 -0.67 -9.31
N GLY A 283 -26.13 -1.87 -8.92
CA GLY A 283 -26.61 -3.15 -9.43
C GLY A 283 -27.76 -3.76 -8.63
N HIS A 284 -28.29 -4.88 -9.14
CA HIS A 284 -29.38 -5.64 -8.51
C HIS A 284 -29.01 -7.13 -8.27
N GLU A 285 -27.71 -7.45 -8.27
CA GLU A 285 -27.16 -8.82 -8.20
C GLU A 285 -27.40 -9.55 -6.87
N GLY A 286 -27.94 -8.85 -5.87
CA GLY A 286 -28.31 -9.42 -4.58
C GLY A 286 -27.17 -9.53 -3.56
N LEU A 287 -27.55 -9.83 -2.31
CA LEU A 287 -26.64 -9.87 -1.16
C LEU A 287 -25.54 -10.93 -1.32
N TRP A 288 -25.86 -12.08 -1.92
CA TRP A 288 -24.92 -13.19 -2.06
C TRP A 288 -23.74 -12.84 -2.97
N VAL A 289 -24.02 -12.25 -4.14
CA VAL A 289 -22.98 -11.78 -5.07
C VAL A 289 -22.12 -10.70 -4.43
N PHE A 290 -22.72 -9.83 -3.62
CA PHE A 290 -21.98 -8.84 -2.85
C PHE A 290 -21.02 -9.48 -1.84
N ILE A 291 -21.49 -10.40 -0.98
CA ILE A 291 -20.63 -11.09 0.01
C ILE A 291 -19.51 -11.86 -0.68
N GLN A 292 -19.82 -12.56 -1.77
CA GLN A 292 -18.85 -13.27 -2.59
C GLN A 292 -17.80 -12.31 -3.18
N SER A 293 -18.22 -11.16 -3.69
CA SER A 293 -17.32 -10.13 -4.21
C SER A 293 -16.40 -9.56 -3.12
N VAL A 294 -16.92 -9.33 -1.91
CA VAL A 294 -16.12 -8.90 -0.75
C VAL A 294 -15.04 -9.94 -0.45
N PHE A 295 -15.38 -11.23 -0.44
CA PHE A 295 -14.40 -12.31 -0.22
C PHE A 295 -13.28 -12.28 -1.28
N PHE A 296 -13.62 -12.07 -2.57
CA PHE A 296 -12.60 -11.99 -3.61
C PHE A 296 -11.72 -10.75 -3.52
N VAL A 297 -12.28 -9.61 -3.10
CA VAL A 297 -11.51 -8.40 -2.81
C VAL A 297 -10.47 -8.65 -1.72
N LEU A 298 -10.82 -9.40 -0.68
CA LEU A 298 -9.87 -9.79 0.36
C LEU A 298 -8.77 -10.71 -0.20
N LEU A 299 -9.12 -11.65 -1.09
CA LEU A 299 -8.13 -12.51 -1.76
C LEU A 299 -7.15 -11.70 -2.63
N ILE A 300 -7.64 -10.69 -3.37
CA ILE A 300 -6.78 -9.72 -4.08
C ILE A 300 -5.81 -9.07 -3.09
N GLY A 301 -6.29 -8.64 -1.93
CA GLY A 301 -5.46 -8.09 -0.86
C GLY A 301 -4.37 -9.05 -0.42
N VAL A 302 -4.71 -10.29 -0.08
CA VAL A 302 -3.72 -11.31 0.30
C VAL A 302 -2.62 -11.44 -0.76
N VAL A 303 -2.98 -11.51 -2.05
CA VAL A 303 -1.99 -11.58 -3.13
C VAL A 303 -1.14 -10.30 -3.21
N ASN A 304 -1.75 -9.11 -3.14
CA ASN A 304 -1.01 -7.84 -3.14
C ASN A 304 0.05 -7.82 -2.02
N LEU A 305 -0.33 -8.22 -0.81
CA LEU A 305 0.50 -8.22 0.38
C LEU A 305 1.63 -9.26 0.28
N VAL A 306 1.29 -10.51 -0.04
CA VAL A 306 2.25 -11.62 -0.10
C VAL A 306 3.31 -11.37 -1.17
N VAL A 307 2.90 -10.98 -2.38
CA VAL A 307 3.84 -10.74 -3.48
C VAL A 307 4.79 -9.59 -3.16
N SER A 308 4.26 -8.46 -2.66
CA SER A 308 5.09 -7.32 -2.28
C SER A 308 6.05 -7.65 -1.14
N PHE A 309 5.57 -8.37 -0.11
CA PHE A 309 6.39 -8.76 1.04
C PHE A 309 7.51 -9.70 0.63
N MET A 310 7.21 -10.75 -0.14
CA MET A 310 8.19 -11.77 -0.52
C MET A 310 9.28 -11.21 -1.43
N LEU A 311 8.93 -10.36 -2.40
CA LEU A 311 9.92 -9.70 -3.26
C LEU A 311 10.83 -8.77 -2.44
N THR A 312 10.24 -7.98 -1.54
CA THR A 312 11.03 -7.07 -0.70
C THR A 312 11.95 -7.85 0.24
N LEU A 313 11.44 -8.90 0.88
CA LEU A 313 12.21 -9.74 1.78
C LEU A 313 13.35 -10.44 1.05
N TRP A 314 13.09 -10.97 -0.15
CA TRP A 314 14.12 -11.61 -0.98
C TRP A 314 15.25 -10.65 -1.33
N VAL A 315 14.94 -9.43 -1.80
CA VAL A 315 15.95 -8.41 -2.08
C VAL A 315 16.69 -7.98 -0.81
N ALA A 316 15.95 -7.77 0.28
CA ALA A 316 16.53 -7.32 1.55
C ALA A 316 17.52 -8.35 2.12
N LEU A 317 17.15 -9.63 2.17
CA LEU A 317 18.03 -10.74 2.59
C LEU A 317 19.27 -10.80 1.70
N ARG A 318 19.08 -10.76 0.37
CA ARG A 318 20.19 -10.81 -0.58
C ARG A 318 21.13 -9.62 -0.47
N SER A 319 20.63 -8.44 -0.15
CA SER A 319 21.44 -7.22 0.06
C SER A 319 22.28 -7.27 1.34
N ARG A 320 21.86 -8.08 2.33
CA ARG A 320 22.51 -8.27 3.63
C ARG A 320 23.34 -9.56 3.71
N GLU A 321 23.39 -10.33 2.61
CA GLU A 321 23.98 -11.67 2.56
C GLU A 321 23.40 -12.62 3.64
N ALA A 322 22.21 -12.32 4.14
CA ALA A 322 21.51 -13.09 5.17
C ALA A 322 20.68 -14.19 4.53
N LYS A 323 20.59 -15.34 5.21
CA LYS A 323 19.77 -16.49 4.80
C LYS A 323 18.87 -16.90 5.95
N ILE A 324 17.68 -17.39 5.61
CA ILE A 324 16.76 -18.01 6.55
C ILE A 324 16.97 -19.51 6.46
N ASP A 325 17.46 -20.12 7.53
CA ASP A 325 17.81 -21.55 7.54
C ASP A 325 16.57 -22.45 7.57
N SER A 326 15.48 -22.01 8.23
CA SER A 326 14.25 -22.81 8.35
C SER A 326 12.98 -21.96 8.31
N TRP A 327 12.44 -21.80 7.09
CA TRP A 327 11.10 -21.21 6.91
C TRP A 327 10.02 -22.01 7.62
N LEU A 328 10.09 -23.33 7.54
CA LEU A 328 9.16 -24.24 8.22
C LEU A 328 9.19 -24.04 9.73
N GLY A 329 10.37 -23.85 10.34
CA GLY A 329 10.51 -23.59 11.76
C GLY A 329 9.85 -22.27 12.18
N ILE A 330 10.01 -21.21 11.40
CA ILE A 330 9.35 -19.92 11.64
C ILE A 330 7.82 -20.06 11.52
N PHE A 331 7.33 -20.71 10.45
CA PHE A 331 5.89 -20.92 10.27
C PHE A 331 5.29 -21.82 11.35
N GLN A 332 6.00 -22.86 11.79
CA GLN A 332 5.57 -23.73 12.89
C GLN A 332 5.50 -22.94 14.21
N CYS A 333 6.50 -22.13 14.52
CA CYS A 333 6.49 -21.27 15.71
C CYS A 333 5.34 -20.26 15.64
N ALA A 334 5.13 -19.63 14.48
CA ALA A 334 4.02 -18.70 14.27
C ALA A 334 2.67 -19.42 14.44
N TRP A 335 2.51 -20.61 13.86
CA TRP A 335 1.29 -21.41 13.99
C TRP A 335 1.04 -21.85 15.44
N GLN A 336 2.07 -22.26 16.17
CA GLN A 336 1.97 -22.61 17.58
C GLN A 336 1.53 -21.40 18.43
N GLN A 337 2.11 -20.22 18.20
CA GLN A 337 1.73 -18.98 18.89
C GLN A 337 0.29 -18.56 18.55
N ILE A 338 -0.12 -18.67 17.28
CA ILE A 338 -1.49 -18.37 16.84
C ILE A 338 -2.48 -19.37 17.44
N ARG A 339 -2.16 -20.67 17.45
CA ARG A 339 -3.05 -21.70 18.01
C ARG A 339 -3.19 -21.55 19.52
N ALA A 340 -2.10 -21.20 20.22
CA ALA A 340 -2.14 -20.93 21.65
C ALA A 340 -3.02 -19.72 21.97
N GLN A 341 -2.96 -18.67 21.14
CA GLN A 341 -3.72 -17.43 21.35
C GLN A 341 -4.19 -16.81 20.03
N PRO A 342 -5.33 -17.26 19.48
CA PRO A 342 -5.81 -16.81 18.17
C PRO A 342 -6.17 -15.33 18.15
N MET A 343 -6.61 -14.79 19.29
CA MET A 343 -6.93 -13.37 19.45
C MET A 343 -5.72 -12.46 19.24
N ASN A 344 -4.50 -12.98 19.46
CA ASN A 344 -3.25 -12.25 19.27
C ASN A 344 -2.99 -11.95 17.77
N LEU A 345 -3.62 -12.65 16.84
CA LEU A 345 -3.51 -12.34 15.42
C LEU A 345 -4.26 -11.05 15.05
N PHE A 346 -5.34 -10.75 15.76
CA PHE A 346 -6.25 -9.65 15.43
C PHE A 346 -6.13 -8.45 16.38
N TYR A 347 -5.83 -8.69 17.65
CA TYR A 347 -5.75 -7.66 18.68
C TYR A 347 -4.38 -7.69 19.36
N PRO A 348 -3.77 -6.51 19.63
CA PRO A 348 -2.54 -6.45 20.41
C PRO A 348 -2.84 -6.87 21.85
N LYS A 349 -1.90 -7.60 22.45
CA LYS A 349 -1.84 -7.67 23.92
C LYS A 349 -1.43 -6.29 24.41
N ASP A 350 -1.99 -5.87 25.54
CA ASP A 350 -1.39 -4.78 26.29
C ASP A 350 -0.04 -5.32 26.81
N LEU A 351 1.01 -5.23 25.99
CA LEU A 351 2.37 -5.43 26.45
C LEU A 351 2.63 -4.27 27.43
N PRO A 352 3.08 -4.54 28.68
CA PRO A 352 3.59 -3.45 29.50
C PRO A 352 4.63 -2.73 28.66
N ALA A 353 4.52 -1.40 28.58
CA ALA A 353 5.53 -0.57 27.93
C ALA A 353 6.88 -1.05 28.44
N ASP A 354 7.79 -1.41 27.53
CA ASP A 354 9.13 -1.85 27.91
C ASP A 354 9.69 -0.81 28.88
N ALA A 355 9.74 -1.19 30.15
CA ALA A 355 10.51 -0.49 31.14
C ALA A 355 11.95 -0.84 30.79
N ASN A 356 12.58 0.09 30.07
CA ASN A 356 14.02 0.29 29.86
C ASN A 356 14.45 0.27 28.36
N GLU A 357 14.95 1.45 27.97
CA GLU A 357 16.01 1.78 27.00
C GLU A 357 15.71 1.77 25.49
#